data_AF-A0A932Q3D3-F1
#
_entry.id   AF-A0A932Q3D3-F1
#
_cell.length_a   1.000
_cell.length_b   1.000
_cell.length_c   1.000
_cell.angle_alpha   90.00
_cell.angle_beta   90.00
_cell.angle_gamma   90.00
#
_symmetry.space_group_name_H-M   'P 1'
#
loop_
_entity.id
_entity.type
_entity.pdbx_description
1 polymer ?
#
loop_
_entity_poly.entity_id
_entity_poly.type
_entity_poly.pdbx_seq_one_letter_code
_entity_poly.pdbx_strand_id
1 'polypeptide(L)' 'YANFYIANGVVLVPIYNHPHDKRALETLQKIFPDRRVIGINAVEMVWGLGAFHCVTQQQPKIPQKN' A
#
# COMPACT_ATOMS: atom_id res chain seq x y z
N TYR A 1 7.43 -1.88 5.14
CA TYR A 1 5.96 -1.83 5.26
C TYR A 1 5.36 -0.45 5.07
N ALA A 2 5.92 0.64 5.62
CA ALA A 2 5.34 1.99 5.52
C ALA A 2 5.27 2.57 4.09
N ASN A 3 6.04 2.01 3.15
CA ASN A 3 6.08 2.45 1.75
C ASN A 3 4.89 1.89 0.93
N PHE A 4 3.68 1.99 1.49
CA PHE A 4 2.42 1.53 0.89
C PHE A 4 1.77 2.63 0.03
N TYR A 5 0.89 2.22 -0.88
CA TYR A 5 0.10 3.13 -1.72
C TYR A 5 -1.39 3.06 -1.34
N ILE A 6 -2.03 4.23 -1.19
CA ILE A 6 -3.46 4.34 -0.87
C ILE A 6 -4.21 4.77 -2.15
N ALA A 7 -5.15 3.93 -2.60
CA ALA A 7 -6.09 4.24 -3.68
C ALA A 7 -7.53 4.14 -3.17
N ASN A 8 -8.50 4.61 -3.98
CA ASN A 8 -9.88 4.89 -3.57
C ASN A 8 -10.58 3.80 -2.72
N GLY A 9 -10.33 2.52 -2.95
CA GLY A 9 -10.89 1.42 -2.14
C GLY A 9 -9.86 0.39 -1.66
N VAL A 10 -8.56 0.66 -1.82
CA VAL A 10 -7.49 -0.32 -1.58
C VAL A 10 -6.24 0.34 -1.01
N VAL A 11 -5.51 -0.38 -0.17
CA VAL A 11 -4.15 -0.04 0.24
C VAL A 11 -3.21 -1.16 -0.21
N LEU A 12 -2.27 -0.82 -1.09
CA LEU A 12 -1.26 -1.76 -1.59
C LEU A 12 -0.04 -1.69 -0.69
N VAL A 13 0.29 -2.79 -0.01
CA VAL A 13 1.34 -2.85 1.01
C VAL A 13 2.47 -3.75 0.52
N PRO A 14 3.72 -3.27 0.52
CA PRO A 14 4.83 -4.14 0.14
C PRO A 14 5.08 -5.20 1.22
N ILE A 15 5.15 -6.46 0.80
CA ILE A 15 5.53 -7.62 1.63
C ILE A 15 6.86 -8.20 1.13
N TYR A 16 7.58 -8.89 2.01
CA TYR A 16 8.99 -9.22 1.77
C TYR A 16 9.36 -10.68 2.10
N ASN A 17 8.38 -11.59 2.16
CA ASN A 17 8.55 -12.94 2.71
C ASN A 17 9.12 -12.90 4.14
N HIS A 18 8.72 -11.90 4.91
CA HIS A 18 9.27 -11.60 6.22
C HIS A 18 8.24 -11.95 7.32
N PRO A 19 8.65 -12.46 8.50
CA PRO A 19 7.74 -12.87 9.56
C PRO A 19 6.73 -11.80 10.03
N HIS A 20 7.02 -10.52 9.77
CA HIS A 20 6.14 -9.41 10.12
C HIS A 20 5.16 -8.98 9.02
N ASP A 21 5.16 -9.63 7.85
CA ASP A 21 4.26 -9.28 6.74
C ASP A 21 2.79 -9.36 7.19
N LYS A 22 2.40 -10.46 7.85
CA LYS A 22 1.04 -10.65 8.37
C LYS A 22 0.66 -9.56 9.38
N ARG A 23 1.54 -9.26 10.34
CA ARG A 23 1.31 -8.23 11.36
C ARG A 23 1.12 -6.85 10.72
N ALA A 24 1.91 -6.51 9.70
CA ALA A 24 1.79 -5.25 8.99
C ALA A 24 0.43 -5.13 8.28
N LEU A 25 0.01 -6.18 7.56
CA LEU A 25 -1.27 -6.20 6.86
C LEU A 25 -2.46 -6.08 7.84
N GLU A 26 -2.47 -6.85 8.92
CA GLU A 26 -3.53 -6.79 9.93
C GLU A 26 -3.60 -5.43 10.63
N THR A 27 -2.45 -4.81 10.91
CA THR A 27 -2.38 -3.49 11.52
C THR A 27 -2.97 -2.44 10.58
N LEU A 28 -2.57 -2.46 9.30
CA LEU A 28 -3.08 -1.51 8.31
C LEU A 28 -4.57 -1.73 8.02
N GLN A 29 -5.05 -2.98 8.04
CA GLN A 29 -6.46 -3.27 7.82
C GLN A 29 -7.36 -2.70 8.93
N LYS A 30 -6.87 -2.66 10.18
CA LYS A 30 -7.56 -1.99 11.30
C LYS A 30 -7.59 -0.47 11.14
N ILE A 31 -6.53 0.12 10.56
CA ILE A 31 -6.42 1.57 10.34
C ILE A 31 -7.29 2.04 9.16
N PHE A 32 -7.41 1.21 8.12
CA PHE A 32 -8.19 1.51 6.92
C PHE A 32 -9.41 0.58 6.80
N PRO A 33 -10.43 0.69 7.67
CA PRO A 33 -11.55 -0.24 7.71
C PRO A 33 -12.36 -0.27 6.41
N ASP A 34 -12.45 0.86 5.70
CA ASP A 34 -13.22 1.00 4.45
C ASP A 34 -12.40 0.68 3.18
N ARG A 35 -11.15 0.23 3.34
CA ARG A 35 -10.27 -0.14 2.21
C ARG A 35 -9.80 -1.57 2.36
N ARG A 36 -9.66 -2.26 1.24
CA ARG A 36 -9.03 -3.59 1.22
C ARG A 36 -7.53 -3.45 1.32
N VAL A 37 -6.88 -4.05 2.31
CA VAL A 37 -5.42 -4.06 2.42
C VAL A 37 -4.86 -5.29 1.70
N ILE A 38 -4.05 -5.06 0.67
CA ILE A 38 -3.50 -6.12 -0.18
C ILE A 38 -1.97 -6.10 -0.10
N GLY A 39 -1.38 -7.21 0.33
CA GLY A 39 0.06 -7.43 0.30
C GLY A 39 0.54 -7.82 -1.11
N ILE A 40 1.56 -7.15 -1.63
CA ILE A 40 2.20 -7.49 -2.91
C ILE A 40 3.71 -7.64 -2.68
N ASN A 41 4.29 -8.73 -3.19
CA ASN A 41 5.71 -9.01 -3.04
C ASN A 41 6.56 -7.89 -3.67
N ALA A 42 7.43 -7.28 -2.85
CA ALA A 42 8.30 -6.19 -3.23
C ALA A 42 9.79 -6.49 -2.90
N VAL A 43 10.16 -7.78 -2.75
CA VAL A 43 11.55 -8.19 -2.48
C VAL A 43 12.51 -7.67 -3.54
N GLU A 44 12.15 -7.79 -4.82
CA GLU A 44 13.01 -7.28 -5.90
C GLU A 44 13.07 -5.74 -5.94
N MET A 45 11.96 -5.07 -5.58
CA MET A 45 11.91 -3.60 -5.60
C MET A 45 12.75 -2.97 -4.51
N VAL A 46 12.81 -3.58 -3.30
CA VAL A 46 13.53 -2.98 -2.16
C VAL A 46 15.04 -2.93 -2.37
N TRP A 47 15.60 -3.80 -3.22
CA TRP A 47 17.00 -3.70 -3.67
C TRP A 47 17.28 -2.39 -4.41
N GLY A 48 16.27 -1.82 -5.09
CA GLY A 48 16.31 -0.49 -5.69
C GLY A 48 16.06 0.66 -4.70
N LEU A 49 16.12 0.40 -3.39
CA LEU A 49 15.93 1.37 -2.30
C LEU A 49 14.53 2.01 -2.22
N GLY A 50 13.50 1.35 -2.77
CA GLY A 50 12.12 1.84 -2.76
C GLY A 50 11.05 0.75 -2.86
N ALA A 51 9.79 1.13 -2.76
CA ALA A 51 8.64 0.26 -3.04
C ALA A 51 7.49 1.08 -3.64
N PHE A 52 6.23 0.72 -3.37
CA PHE A 52 5.06 1.29 -4.06
C PHE A 52 4.93 2.79 -3.90
N HIS A 53 5.04 3.33 -2.68
CA HIS A 53 4.90 4.76 -2.45
C HIS A 53 5.89 5.59 -3.29
N CYS A 54 7.12 5.10 -3.47
CA CYS A 54 8.17 5.78 -4.21
C CYS A 54 7.96 5.83 -5.73
N VAL A 55 7.16 4.91 -6.29
CA VAL A 55 7.01 4.75 -7.75
C VAL A 55 5.60 5.04 -8.26
N THR A 56 4.71 5.52 -7.38
CA THR A 56 3.32 5.86 -7.73
C THR A 56 3.06 7.34 -7.52
N GLN A 57 2.21 7.93 -8.36
CA GLN A 57 1.68 9.28 -8.20
C GLN A 57 0.17 9.23 -8.34
N GLN A 58 -0.56 9.53 -7.27
CA GLN A 58 -2.02 9.63 -7.32
C GLN A 58 -2.46 10.90 -8.04
N GLN A 59 -3.51 10.76 -8.85
CA GLN A 59 -4.23 11.89 -9.44
C GLN A 59 -5.67 11.89 -8.88
N PRO A 60 -6.07 12.93 -8.13
CA PRO A 60 -7.44 13.07 -7.67
C PRO A 60 -8.42 13.15 -8.83
N LYS A 61 -9.61 12.57 -8.67
CA LYS A 61 -10.72 12.81 -9.60
C LYS A 61 -11.09 14.30 -9.50
N ILE A 62 -11.36 14.92 -10.64
CA ILE A 62 -11.90 16.30 -10.67
C ILE A 62 -13.19 16.32 -9.85
N PRO A 63 -13.33 17.23 -8.86
CA PRO A 63 -14.58 17.39 -8.13
C PRO A 63 -15.72 17.64 -9.12
N GLN A 64 -16.78 16.83 -9.06
CA GLN A 64 -17.95 17.12 -9.87
C GLN A 64 -18.66 18.32 -9.24
N LYS A 65 -18.87 19.37 -10.03
CA LYS A 65 -19.76 20.47 -9.64
C LYS A 65 -21.18 19.96 -9.80
N ASN A 66 -21.93 19.95 -8.70
CA ASN A 66 -23.39 19.82 -8.74
C ASN A 66 -24.00 21.04 -9.44
#